data_AF-A0A2W2CV43-F1
#
_entry.id   AF-A0A2W2CV43-F1
#
_cell.length_a   1.000
_cell.length_b   1.000
_cell.length_c   1.000
_cell.angle_alpha   90.00
_cell.angle_beta   90.00
_cell.angle_gamma   90.00
#
_symmetry.space_group_name_H-M   'P 1'
#
loop_
_entity.id
_entity.type
_entity.pdbx_description
1 polymer ?
#
loop_
_entity_poly.entity_id
_entity_poly.type
_entity_poly.pdbx_seq_one_letter_code
_entity_poly.pdbx_strand_id
1 'polypeptide(L)'
;MTVYLDADRNVEDVSVARDWRGRVGVDGVADALFAAYTAALQAALEIAALHQLPADQDGARTPPALPAGTAAHDEVDEHLWLRRTWRTLRDIDADLERVARRPDVDVERQISSPRGCLTLRVRGGSIVAVTGDAGRIARLDAGQVQVEALSLFQSYALARSPNGS
;
A
#
# COMPACT_ATOMS: atom_id res chain seq x y z
N MET A 1 11.95 -15.57 -2.20
CA MET A 1 12.22 -14.33 -1.44
C MET A 1 10.89 -13.90 -0.88
N THR A 2 10.87 -13.39 0.34
CA THR A 2 9.65 -12.98 1.04
C THR A 2 9.89 -11.64 1.70
N VAL A 3 8.89 -10.77 1.67
CA VAL A 3 8.93 -9.44 2.31
C VAL A 3 7.81 -9.38 3.33
N TYR A 4 8.10 -8.87 4.52
CA TYR A 4 7.14 -8.70 5.60
C TYR A 4 6.92 -7.22 5.86
N LEU A 5 5.67 -6.84 6.05
CA LEU A 5 5.26 -5.47 6.31
C LEU A 5 4.71 -5.34 7.73
N ASP A 6 5.01 -4.22 8.38
CA ASP A 6 4.38 -3.84 9.64
C ASP A 6 2.96 -3.27 9.42
N ALA A 7 2.29 -2.89 10.51
CA ALA A 7 0.93 -2.31 10.48
C ALA A 7 0.85 -0.99 9.69
N ASP A 8 1.95 -0.24 9.62
CA ASP A 8 2.07 1.01 8.89
C ASP A 8 2.50 0.80 7.42
N ARG A 9 2.56 -0.46 6.97
CA ARG A 9 2.95 -0.89 5.61
C ARG A 9 4.41 -0.58 5.28
N ASN A 10 5.26 -0.52 6.30
CA ASN A 10 6.71 -0.43 6.15
C ASN A 10 7.29 -1.84 6.09
N VAL A 11 8.35 -2.03 5.29
CA VAL A 11 9.06 -3.31 5.30
C VAL A 11 9.82 -3.46 6.61
N GLU A 12 9.45 -4.47 7.41
CA GLU A 12 10.12 -4.79 8.68
C GLU A 12 11.18 -5.89 8.52
N ASP A 13 10.98 -6.82 7.59
CA ASP A 13 11.93 -7.91 7.30
C ASP A 13 11.87 -8.36 5.83
N VAL A 14 12.99 -8.92 5.36
CA VAL A 14 13.14 -9.53 4.04
C VAL A 14 13.83 -10.88 4.20
N SER A 15 13.17 -11.96 3.84
CA SER A 15 13.75 -13.31 3.86
C SER A 15 14.29 -13.71 2.49
N VAL A 16 15.58 -14.08 2.45
CA VAL A 16 16.27 -14.55 1.24
C VAL A 16 16.70 -16.00 1.41
N ALA A 17 16.28 -16.85 0.47
CA ALA A 17 16.64 -18.27 0.49
C ALA A 17 18.16 -18.44 0.31
N ARG A 18 18.78 -19.41 0.99
CA ARG A 18 20.23 -19.65 0.90
C ARG A 18 20.69 -19.95 -0.53
N ASP A 19 19.84 -20.64 -1.29
CA ASP A 19 20.05 -21.05 -2.68
C ASP A 19 19.47 -20.07 -3.70
N TRP A 20 19.23 -18.80 -3.32
CA TRP A 20 18.57 -17.81 -4.18
C TRP A 20 19.19 -17.72 -5.58
N ARG A 21 20.53 -17.85 -5.70
CA ARG A 21 21.22 -17.83 -7.00
C ARG A 21 20.72 -18.89 -7.97
N GLY A 22 20.44 -20.09 -7.48
CA GLY A 22 19.92 -21.18 -8.31
C GLY A 22 18.43 -21.03 -8.64
N ARG A 23 17.69 -20.22 -7.87
CA ARG A 23 16.24 -20.05 -8.01
C ARG A 23 15.84 -18.87 -8.87
N VAL A 24 16.48 -17.71 -8.66
CA VAL A 24 16.14 -16.45 -9.34
C VAL A 24 17.28 -15.90 -10.20
N GLY A 25 18.49 -16.45 -10.07
CA GLY A 25 19.66 -15.90 -10.75
C GLY A 25 20.12 -14.55 -10.16
N VAL A 26 21.29 -14.09 -10.58
CA VAL A 26 21.86 -12.80 -10.15
C VAL A 26 21.03 -11.63 -10.69
N ASP A 27 20.60 -11.72 -11.94
CA ASP A 27 19.84 -10.65 -12.61
C ASP A 27 18.40 -10.56 -12.09
N GLY A 28 17.82 -11.67 -11.63
CA GLY A 28 16.43 -11.73 -11.16
C GLY A 28 16.21 -11.32 -9.70
N VAL A 29 17.26 -10.94 -8.96
CA VAL A 29 17.12 -10.56 -7.54
C VAL A 29 16.25 -9.32 -7.37
N ALA A 30 16.48 -8.30 -8.18
CA ALA A 30 15.73 -7.05 -8.10
C ALA A 30 14.24 -7.26 -8.41
N ASP A 31 13.95 -8.01 -9.48
CA ASP A 31 12.59 -8.36 -9.87
C ASP A 31 11.90 -9.22 -8.82
N ALA A 32 12.61 -10.23 -8.27
CA ALA A 32 12.09 -11.07 -7.20
C ALA A 32 11.78 -10.26 -5.93
N LEU A 33 12.59 -9.25 -5.61
CA LEU A 33 12.36 -8.36 -4.47
C LEU A 33 11.13 -7.48 -4.69
N PHE A 34 11.00 -6.89 -5.88
CA PHE A 34 9.84 -6.07 -6.22
C PHE A 34 8.55 -6.89 -6.24
N ALA A 35 8.58 -8.09 -6.81
CA ALA A 35 7.46 -9.02 -6.81
C ALA A 35 7.06 -9.44 -5.38
N ALA A 36 8.04 -9.74 -4.52
CA ALA A 36 7.76 -10.09 -3.12
C ALA A 36 7.16 -8.91 -2.34
N TYR A 37 7.66 -7.69 -2.54
CA TYR A 37 7.11 -6.48 -1.93
C TYR A 37 5.67 -6.20 -2.36
N THR A 38 5.40 -6.25 -3.67
CA THR A 38 4.05 -6.01 -4.21
C THR A 38 3.04 -7.05 -3.74
N ALA A 39 3.45 -8.33 -3.66
CA ALA A 39 2.62 -9.39 -3.08
C ALA A 39 2.31 -9.15 -1.59
N ALA A 40 3.32 -8.73 -0.81
CA ALA A 40 3.12 -8.42 0.61
C ALA A 40 2.18 -7.20 0.79
N LEU A 41 2.35 -6.16 -0.03
CA LEU A 41 1.49 -4.99 -0.02
C LEU A 41 0.04 -5.33 -0.39
N GLN A 42 -0.16 -6.16 -1.41
CA GLN A 42 -1.49 -6.63 -1.80
C GLN A 42 -2.15 -7.42 -0.66
N ALA A 43 -1.43 -8.36 -0.05
CA ALA A 43 -1.94 -9.13 1.09
C ALA A 43 -2.32 -8.23 2.27
N ALA A 44 -1.51 -7.20 2.57
CA ALA A 44 -1.81 -6.23 3.63
C ALA A 44 -3.07 -5.41 3.32
N LEU A 45 -3.29 -5.03 2.05
CA LEU A 45 -4.50 -4.32 1.62
C LEU A 45 -5.75 -5.20 1.69
N GLU A 46 -5.64 -6.48 1.31
CA GLU A 46 -6.74 -7.45 1.41
C GLU A 46 -7.15 -7.66 2.88
N ILE A 47 -6.20 -7.82 3.79
CA ILE A 47 -6.45 -7.92 5.24
C ILE A 47 -7.13 -6.63 5.75
N ALA A 48 -6.63 -5.45 5.36
CA ALA A 48 -7.23 -4.19 5.77
C ALA A 48 -8.68 -4.03 5.26
N ALA A 49 -8.97 -4.47 4.04
CA ALA A 49 -10.32 -4.45 3.48
C ALA A 49 -11.28 -5.39 4.23
N LEU A 50 -10.83 -6.59 4.62
CA LEU A 50 -11.61 -7.51 5.44
C LEU A 50 -11.97 -6.92 6.81
N HIS A 51 -11.05 -6.18 7.44
CA HIS A 51 -11.32 -5.50 8.71
C HIS A 51 -12.26 -4.29 8.58
N GLN A 52 -12.46 -3.77 7.36
CA GLN A 52 -13.40 -2.68 7.09
C GLN A 52 -14.82 -3.16 6.73
N LEU A 53 -15.04 -4.47 6.57
CA LEU A 53 -16.40 -5.00 6.46
C LEU A 53 -17.09 -4.85 7.82
N PRO A 54 -18.22 -4.11 7.91
CA PRO A 54 -19.05 -4.15 9.10
C PRO A 54 -19.46 -5.59 9.37
N ALA A 55 -19.42 -6.00 10.64
CA ALA A 55 -20.05 -7.22 11.13
C ALA A 55 -21.59 -7.08 11.06
N ASP A 56 -22.14 -6.88 9.86
CA ASP A 56 -23.58 -6.73 9.62
C ASP A 56 -24.16 -8.04 9.07
N GLN A 57 -23.80 -9.15 9.70
CA GLN A 57 -24.34 -10.49 9.39
C GLN A 57 -24.69 -11.32 10.64
N ASP A 58 -24.85 -10.71 11.80
CA ASP A 58 -25.61 -11.36 12.88
C ASP A 58 -27.10 -11.07 12.70
N GLY A 59 -27.71 -11.93 11.88
CA GLY A 59 -29.15 -12.01 11.74
C GLY A 59 -29.82 -12.39 13.06
N ALA A 60 -30.53 -11.45 13.66
CA ALA A 60 -31.71 -11.74 14.47
C ALA A 60 -32.94 -11.15 13.74
N ARG A 61 -33.53 -11.97 12.86
CA ARG A 61 -34.87 -11.74 12.33
C ARG A 61 -35.88 -11.76 13.48
N THR A 62 -36.28 -10.60 13.97
CA THR A 62 -37.54 -10.44 14.70
C THR A 62 -38.50 -9.73 13.75
N PRO A 63 -39.61 -10.35 13.31
CA PRO A 63 -40.64 -9.63 12.59
C PRO A 63 -41.25 -8.59 13.54
N PRO A 64 -41.35 -7.30 13.16
CA PRO A 64 -42.07 -6.33 13.98
C PRO A 64 -43.56 -6.66 13.91
N ALA A 65 -44.17 -6.93 15.06
CA ALA A 65 -45.62 -6.95 15.19
C ALA A 65 -46.15 -5.52 14.99
N LEU A 66 -46.95 -5.31 13.94
CA LEU A 66 -47.70 -4.06 13.73
C LEU A 66 -48.85 -3.95 14.74
N PRO A 67 -49.00 -2.79 15.42
CA PRO A 67 -50.31 -2.22 15.65
C PRO A 67 -50.52 -1.05 14.68
N ALA A 68 -51.67 -1.07 14.00
CA ALA A 68 -52.11 -0.04 13.08
C ALA A 68 -52.18 1.34 13.76
N GLY A 69 -51.68 2.38 13.08
CA GLY A 69 -51.97 3.75 13.48
C GLY A 69 -51.03 4.79 12.88
N THR A 70 -51.63 5.69 12.08
CA THR A 70 -51.17 7.04 11.71
C THR A 70 -49.97 7.18 10.75
N ALA A 71 -50.32 7.39 9.48
CA ALA A 71 -49.52 8.13 8.52
C ALA A 71 -49.27 9.57 9.01
N ALA A 72 -48.01 9.93 9.26
CA ALA A 72 -47.52 11.30 9.26
C ALA A 72 -45.98 11.33 9.23
N HIS A 73 -45.44 12.03 8.22
CA HIS A 73 -44.05 12.54 8.12
C HIS A 73 -42.91 11.57 7.79
N ASP A 74 -42.77 11.23 6.50
CA ASP A 74 -41.51 10.72 5.89
C ASP A 74 -40.87 11.73 4.90
N GLU A 75 -41.47 12.92 4.68
CA GLU A 75 -41.01 13.89 3.68
C GLU A 75 -39.76 14.69 4.08
N VAL A 76 -39.37 14.71 5.36
CA VAL A 76 -38.25 15.54 5.85
C VAL A 76 -36.90 14.85 5.61
N ASP A 77 -36.86 13.53 5.43
CA ASP A 77 -35.62 12.76 5.35
C ASP A 77 -35.04 12.70 3.92
N GLU A 78 -35.89 12.64 2.89
CA GLU A 78 -35.43 12.54 1.49
C GLU A 78 -34.65 13.78 1.03
N HIS A 79 -35.10 14.97 1.40
CA HIS A 79 -34.43 16.21 1.02
C HIS A 79 -33.12 16.42 1.78
N LEU A 80 -33.03 15.94 3.02
CA LEU A 80 -31.82 15.99 3.82
C LEU A 80 -30.79 14.97 3.29
N TRP A 81 -31.25 13.77 2.92
CA TRP A 81 -30.45 12.76 2.24
C TRP A 81 -29.92 13.25 0.89
N LEU A 82 -30.77 13.83 0.03
CA LEU A 82 -30.35 14.39 -1.26
C LEU A 82 -29.30 15.49 -1.08
N ARG A 83 -29.50 16.44 -0.15
CA ARG A 83 -28.53 17.52 0.10
C ARG A 83 -27.19 16.99 0.63
N ARG A 84 -27.21 15.94 1.44
CA ARG A 84 -26.00 15.27 1.93
C ARG A 84 -25.25 14.61 0.77
N THR A 85 -25.94 13.84 -0.06
CA THR A 85 -25.37 13.16 -1.22
C THR A 85 -24.77 14.15 -2.22
N TRP A 86 -25.48 15.24 -2.54
CA TRP A 86 -24.97 16.29 -3.43
C TRP A 86 -23.76 17.03 -2.86
N ARG A 87 -23.70 17.22 -1.54
CA ARG A 87 -22.51 17.79 -0.89
C ARG A 87 -21.32 16.84 -1.00
N THR A 88 -21.52 15.56 -0.70
CA THR A 88 -20.48 14.53 -0.84
C THR A 88 -19.97 14.44 -2.28
N LEU A 89 -20.84 14.48 -3.29
CA LEU A 89 -20.42 14.46 -4.69
C LEU A 89 -19.58 15.70 -5.06
N ARG A 90 -19.97 16.89 -4.60
CA ARG A 90 -19.17 18.10 -4.83
C ARG A 90 -17.83 18.10 -4.13
N ASP A 91 -17.77 17.55 -2.91
CA ASP A 91 -16.52 17.42 -2.16
C ASP A 91 -15.57 16.45 -2.88
N ILE A 92 -16.10 15.35 -3.44
CA ILE A 92 -15.36 14.42 -4.30
C ILE A 92 -14.86 15.11 -5.57
N ASP A 93 -15.70 15.86 -6.28
CA ASP A 93 -15.28 16.59 -7.49
C ASP A 93 -14.20 17.64 -7.17
N ALA A 94 -14.31 18.33 -6.03
CA ALA A 94 -13.31 19.30 -5.59
C ALA A 94 -11.97 18.65 -5.19
N ASP A 95 -12.01 17.44 -4.62
CA ASP A 95 -10.81 16.65 -4.35
C ASP A 95 -10.18 16.13 -5.65
N LEU A 96 -10.98 15.68 -6.62
CA LEU A 96 -10.50 15.24 -7.93
C LEU A 96 -9.86 16.38 -8.72
N GLU A 97 -10.46 17.57 -8.73
CA GLU A 97 -9.85 18.74 -9.35
C GLU A 97 -8.57 19.19 -8.64
N ARG A 98 -8.48 19.01 -7.31
CA ARG A 98 -7.27 19.33 -6.54
C ARG A 98 -6.14 18.37 -6.86
N VAL A 99 -6.44 17.09 -7.05
CA VAL A 99 -5.49 16.08 -7.53
C VAL A 99 -5.06 16.39 -8.96
N ALA A 100 -5.99 16.74 -9.85
CA ALA A 100 -5.71 17.04 -11.25
C ALA A 100 -4.91 18.35 -11.47
N ARG A 101 -5.04 19.33 -10.56
CA ARG A 101 -4.32 20.61 -10.62
C ARG A 101 -2.90 20.57 -10.04
N ARG A 102 -2.45 19.45 -9.49
CA ARG A 102 -1.07 19.31 -9.02
C ARG A 102 -0.18 19.19 -10.26
N PRO A 103 0.81 20.08 -10.48
CA PRO A 103 1.67 20.00 -11.66
C PRO A 103 2.48 18.71 -11.58
N ASP A 104 2.06 17.75 -12.40
CA ASP A 104 2.69 16.44 -12.56
C ASP A 104 3.98 16.60 -13.38
N VAL A 105 5.05 16.98 -12.68
CA VAL A 105 6.32 16.35 -12.99
C VAL A 105 6.54 15.40 -11.84
N ASP A 106 5.98 14.19 -11.94
CA ASP A 106 6.33 13.07 -11.07
C ASP A 106 7.82 12.76 -11.26
N VAL A 107 8.67 13.60 -10.64
CA VAL A 107 10.12 13.43 -10.65
C VAL A 107 10.37 12.12 -9.95
N GLU A 108 10.68 11.13 -10.76
CA GLU A 108 11.02 9.82 -10.26
C GLU A 108 12.30 9.94 -9.43
N ARG A 109 12.18 9.64 -8.14
CA ARG A 109 13.30 9.67 -7.21
C ARG A 109 13.94 8.28 -7.15
N GLN A 110 15.25 8.26 -7.10
CA GLN A 110 16.02 7.04 -6.91
C GLN A 110 16.59 6.99 -5.50
N ILE A 111 16.45 5.84 -4.84
CA ILE A 111 17.03 5.59 -3.51
C ILE A 111 17.82 4.30 -3.63
N SER A 112 19.10 4.34 -3.28
CA SER A 112 19.99 3.18 -3.40
C SER A 112 20.31 2.57 -2.05
N SER A 113 20.57 1.26 -2.05
CA SER A 113 21.06 0.54 -0.88
C SER A 113 22.48 1.00 -0.53
N PRO A 114 22.98 0.80 0.70
CA PRO A 114 24.27 1.34 1.13
C PRO A 114 25.45 0.92 0.25
N ARG A 115 25.45 -0.30 -0.31
CA ARG A 115 26.52 -0.76 -1.22
C ARG A 115 26.19 -0.50 -2.70
N GLY A 116 25.07 0.14 -2.99
CA GLY A 116 24.60 0.42 -4.35
C GLY A 116 24.27 -0.84 -5.14
N CYS A 117 23.92 -1.94 -4.45
CA CYS A 117 23.55 -3.19 -5.09
C CYS A 117 22.12 -3.15 -5.63
N LEU A 118 21.25 -2.43 -4.94
CA LEU A 118 19.84 -2.30 -5.26
C LEU A 118 19.44 -0.82 -5.26
N THR A 119 18.48 -0.46 -6.11
CA THR A 119 17.93 0.89 -6.20
C THR A 119 16.41 0.82 -6.34
N LEU A 120 15.69 1.61 -5.54
CA LEU A 120 14.26 1.84 -5.68
C LEU A 120 14.01 3.03 -6.59
N ARG A 121 13.03 2.87 -7.48
CA ARG A 121 12.43 3.96 -8.26
C ARG A 121 11.13 4.33 -7.58
N VAL A 122 10.98 5.60 -7.20
CA VAL A 122 9.84 6.11 -6.43
C VAL A 122 9.16 7.21 -7.23
N ARG A 123 7.84 7.10 -7.41
CA ARG A 123 7.00 8.07 -8.12
C ARG A 123 5.75 8.36 -7.29
N GLY A 124 5.38 9.62 -7.12
CA GLY A 124 4.23 10.00 -6.28
C GLY A 124 4.30 9.52 -4.83
N GLY A 125 5.50 9.22 -4.31
CA GLY A 125 5.68 8.62 -2.99
C GLY A 125 5.37 7.12 -2.91
N SER A 126 5.24 6.44 -4.04
CA SER A 126 5.07 4.98 -4.15
C SER A 126 6.28 4.34 -4.84
N ILE A 127 6.65 3.14 -4.43
CA ILE A 127 7.70 2.35 -5.10
C ILE A 127 7.13 1.80 -6.41
N VAL A 128 7.75 2.12 -7.54
CA VAL A 128 7.32 1.68 -8.87
C VAL A 128 8.24 0.63 -9.50
N ALA A 129 9.48 0.51 -9.01
CA ALA A 129 10.40 -0.55 -9.42
C ALA A 129 11.56 -0.71 -8.44
N VAL A 130 12.19 -1.89 -8.49
CA VAL A 130 13.52 -2.16 -7.92
C VAL A 130 14.44 -2.50 -9.10
N THR A 131 15.64 -1.94 -9.13
CA THR A 131 16.72 -2.32 -10.07
C THR A 131 17.94 -2.80 -9.30
N GLY A 132 18.77 -3.64 -9.92
CA GLY A 132 19.96 -4.20 -9.27
C GLY A 132 21.22 -4.14 -10.15
N ASP A 133 22.38 -3.94 -9.53
CA ASP A 133 23.68 -4.10 -10.16
C ASP A 133 24.11 -5.58 -10.06
N ALA A 134 23.95 -6.33 -11.15
CA ALA A 134 24.26 -7.75 -11.20
C ALA A 134 25.72 -8.05 -10.81
N GLY A 135 26.67 -7.20 -11.21
CA GLY A 135 28.09 -7.38 -10.90
C GLY A 135 28.38 -7.27 -9.40
N ARG A 136 27.67 -6.40 -8.70
CA ARG A 136 27.75 -6.29 -7.24
C ARG A 136 26.97 -7.40 -6.54
N ILE A 137 25.75 -7.70 -6.99
CA ILE A 137 24.88 -8.74 -6.43
C ILE A 137 25.53 -10.13 -6.52
N ALA A 138 26.24 -10.43 -7.61
CA ALA A 138 26.95 -11.70 -7.80
C ALA A 138 27.90 -12.05 -6.63
N ARG A 139 28.46 -11.02 -5.99
CA ARG A 139 29.46 -11.14 -4.90
C ARG A 139 28.83 -11.33 -3.52
N LEU A 140 27.51 -11.21 -3.39
CA LEU A 140 26.82 -11.22 -2.10
C LEU A 140 26.32 -12.61 -1.70
N ASP A 141 26.52 -13.03 -0.46
CA ASP A 141 25.78 -14.19 0.07
C ASP A 141 24.30 -13.85 0.35
N ALA A 142 23.49 -14.85 0.71
CA ALA A 142 22.07 -14.66 0.98
C ALA A 142 21.79 -13.66 2.11
N GLY A 143 22.59 -13.68 3.18
CA GLY A 143 22.46 -12.75 4.30
C GLY A 143 22.81 -11.33 3.89
N GLN A 144 23.83 -11.16 3.05
CA GLN A 144 24.21 -9.86 2.51
C GLN A 144 23.14 -9.29 1.56
N VAL A 145 22.50 -10.13 0.73
CA VAL A 145 21.35 -9.70 -0.09
C VAL A 145 20.18 -9.28 0.80
N GLN A 146 19.88 -10.04 1.86
CA GLN A 146 18.85 -9.69 2.84
C GLN A 146 19.15 -8.33 3.49
N VAL A 147 20.37 -8.10 3.96
CA VAL A 147 20.78 -6.83 4.57
C VAL A 147 20.65 -5.68 3.58
N GLU A 148 21.13 -5.83 2.34
CA GLU A 148 21.00 -4.79 1.31
C GLU A 148 19.54 -4.46 1.00
N ALA A 149 18.68 -5.48 0.88
CA ALA A 149 17.26 -5.29 0.64
C ALA A 149 16.56 -4.57 1.80
N LEU A 150 16.84 -4.98 3.04
CA LEU A 150 16.26 -4.35 4.22
C LEU A 150 16.73 -2.89 4.37
N SER A 151 18.04 -2.63 4.22
CA SER A 151 18.60 -1.28 4.29
C SER A 151 18.05 -0.35 3.19
N LEU A 152 17.74 -0.89 2.02
CA LEU A 152 17.10 -0.13 0.94
C LEU A 152 15.71 0.36 1.35
N PHE A 153 14.86 -0.51 1.88
CA PHE A 153 13.52 -0.12 2.34
C PHE A 153 13.54 0.77 3.58
N GLN A 154 14.51 0.59 4.49
CA GLN A 154 14.72 1.52 5.60
C GLN A 154 15.12 2.91 5.11
N SER A 155 16.01 2.98 4.11
CA SER A 155 16.41 4.25 3.50
C SER A 155 15.21 4.95 2.83
N TYR A 156 14.34 4.19 2.17
CA TYR A 156 13.06 4.67 1.67
C TYR A 156 12.14 5.16 2.79
N ALA A 157 12.06 4.41 3.89
CA ALA A 157 11.23 4.75 5.03
C ALA A 157 11.63 6.08 5.67
N LEU A 158 12.94 6.33 5.78
CA LEU A 158 13.48 7.59 6.26
C LEU A 158 13.21 8.74 5.27
N ALA A 159 13.35 8.49 3.96
CA ALA A 159 13.15 9.51 2.93
C ALA A 159 11.67 9.93 2.72
N ARG A 160 10.70 9.10 3.14
CA ARG A 160 9.26 9.43 3.10
C ARG A 160 8.73 10.12 4.35
N SER A 161 9.50 10.13 5.44
CA SER A 161 9.15 10.79 6.69
C SER A 161 9.93 12.09 6.80
N PRO A 162 9.47 13.20 6.17
CA PRO A 162 10.16 14.47 6.28
C PRO A 162 9.89 15.01 7.69
N ASN A 163 10.82 14.79 8.60
CA ASN A 163 10.84 15.27 9.99
C ASN A 163 9.84 14.61 10.93
N GLY A 164 10.33 13.68 11.76
CA GLY A 164 9.90 13.64 13.15
C GLY A 164 10.58 14.81 13.86
N SER A 165 9.81 15.86 14.18
CA SER A 165 10.17 16.87 15.18
C SER A 165 9.64 16.46 16.55
#